data_AF-A0A967SV99-F1
#
_entry.id   AF-A0A967SV99-F1
#
_cell.length_a   1.000
_cell.length_b   1.000
_cell.length_c   1.000
_cell.angle_alpha   90.00
_cell.angle_beta   90.00
_cell.angle_gamma   90.00
#
_symmetry.space_group_name_H-M   'P 1'
#
loop_
_entity.id
_entity.type
_entity.pdbx_description
1 polymer ?
#
loop_
_entity_poly.entity_id
_entity_poly.type
_entity_poly.pdbx_seq_one_letter_code
_entity_poly.pdbx_strand_id
1 'polypeptide(L)'
;TLESKIRFKNGSGEWEAGINGAEFFQIRDVSNNKSCFTIQQNTPGNTLYLKSDGKVGIGTANPASKLSVAGDIDINGSRLHVGTDGKIGIGTNSPNYFLDISHEIQSDFVASIENSVLPPIPSNGLLIRLSSANGIIQAWHSGSNEVMRVETNATNHQMILDGTMKTKEVIVDQDVWSDFVFQDDYALPSLDQVERHIKDNKHLP
;
A
#
# COMPACT_ATOMS: atom_id res chain seq x y z
N THR A 1 -37.36 19.69 35.49
CA THR A 1 -35.92 19.89 35.30
C THR A 1 -35.73 21.18 34.54
N LEU A 2 -34.96 22.13 35.07
CA LEU A 2 -34.73 23.42 34.40
C LEU A 2 -33.70 23.22 33.28
N GLU A 3 -34.15 23.27 32.03
CA GLU A 3 -33.28 23.27 30.85
C GLU A 3 -32.75 24.69 30.63
N SER A 4 -31.44 24.87 30.63
CA SER A 4 -30.80 26.15 30.32
C SER A 4 -30.41 26.18 28.86
N LYS A 5 -31.18 26.88 28.03
CA LYS A 5 -30.96 26.93 26.57
C LYS A 5 -31.35 28.25 25.93
N ILE A 6 -30.67 28.56 24.83
CA ILE A 6 -31.00 29.64 23.91
C ILE A 6 -31.62 29.01 22.67
N ARG A 7 -32.69 29.62 22.17
CA ARG A 7 -33.46 29.12 21.03
C ARG A 7 -33.53 30.17 19.93
N PHE A 8 -33.27 29.72 18.70
CA PHE A 8 -33.30 30.54 17.48
C PHE A 8 -34.40 30.00 16.57
N LYS A 9 -35.33 30.85 16.15
CA LYS A 9 -36.42 30.49 15.23
C LYS A 9 -36.36 31.36 13.98
N ASN A 10 -36.51 30.75 12.81
CA ASN A 10 -36.71 31.45 11.53
C ASN A 10 -37.63 30.61 10.63
N GLY A 11 -38.87 31.08 10.42
CA GLY A 11 -39.90 30.31 9.73
C GLY A 11 -40.18 28.98 10.43
N SER A 12 -40.10 27.87 9.69
CA SER A 12 -40.22 26.50 10.21
C SER A 12 -38.93 25.94 10.83
N GLY A 13 -37.81 26.66 10.70
CA GLY A 13 -36.52 26.26 11.27
C GLY A 13 -36.37 26.68 12.73
N GLU A 14 -36.00 25.75 13.59
CA GLU A 14 -35.77 25.97 15.01
C GLU A 14 -34.47 25.30 15.44
N TRP A 15 -33.59 26.07 16.07
CA TRP A 15 -32.31 25.62 16.58
C TRP A 15 -32.18 25.97 18.06
N GLU A 16 -31.48 25.12 18.80
CA GLU A 16 -31.22 25.34 20.23
C GLU A 16 -29.73 25.12 20.54
N ALA A 17 -29.19 25.93 21.45
CA ALA A 17 -27.89 25.74 22.06
C ALA A 17 -28.04 25.78 23.59
N GLY A 18 -27.59 24.72 24.28
CA GLY A 18 -27.70 24.66 25.74
C GLY A 18 -27.69 23.25 26.32
N ILE A 19 -28.12 23.14 27.57
CA ILE A 19 -28.25 21.88 28.31
C ILE A 19 -29.69 21.38 28.20
N ASN A 20 -29.84 20.13 27.76
CA ASN A 20 -31.14 19.45 27.69
C ASN A 20 -31.22 18.37 28.79
N GLY A 21 -32.42 17.84 29.07
CA GLY A 21 -32.79 16.98 30.21
C GLY A 21 -31.97 15.71 30.48
N ALA A 22 -30.81 15.53 29.85
CA ALA A 22 -29.80 14.50 30.09
C ALA A 22 -28.39 15.09 30.41
N GLU A 23 -28.32 16.32 30.90
CA GLU A 23 -27.11 16.97 31.47
C GLU A 23 -25.91 17.16 30.53
N PHE A 24 -26.11 17.15 29.22
CA PHE A 24 -25.05 17.43 28.24
C PHE A 24 -25.31 18.73 27.47
N PHE A 25 -24.21 19.38 27.05
CA PHE A 25 -24.29 20.54 26.16
C PHE A 25 -24.50 20.07 24.72
N GLN A 26 -25.37 20.76 23.97
CA GLN A 26 -25.55 20.49 22.56
C GLN A 26 -25.94 21.72 21.74
N ILE A 27 -25.65 21.64 20.43
CA ILE A 27 -26.28 22.46 19.38
C ILE A 27 -27.20 21.53 18.60
N ARG A 28 -28.50 21.83 18.59
CA ARG A 28 -29.55 20.96 18.06
C ARG A 28 -30.38 21.67 17.01
N ASP A 29 -30.60 20.98 15.88
CA ASP A 29 -31.70 21.24 14.97
C ASP A 29 -32.97 20.65 15.59
N VAL A 30 -33.81 21.51 16.14
CA VAL A 30 -35.04 21.12 16.83
C VAL A 30 -36.09 20.69 15.82
N SER A 31 -36.17 21.35 14.67
CA SER A 31 -37.14 21.05 13.62
C SER A 31 -36.99 19.63 13.09
N ASN A 32 -35.76 19.12 13.02
CA ASN A 32 -35.45 17.78 12.53
C ASN A 32 -35.03 16.78 13.62
N ASN A 33 -35.15 17.17 14.90
CA ASN A 33 -34.74 16.37 16.06
C ASN A 33 -33.32 15.80 15.93
N LYS A 34 -32.35 16.64 15.52
CA LYS A 34 -30.96 16.21 15.25
C LYS A 34 -29.97 17.04 16.06
N SER A 35 -29.12 16.38 16.84
CA SER A 35 -27.99 17.02 17.51
C SER A 35 -26.79 17.09 16.56
N CYS A 36 -26.30 18.29 16.29
CA CYS A 36 -25.19 18.53 15.36
C CYS A 36 -23.85 18.63 16.10
N PHE A 37 -23.88 18.98 17.38
CA PHE A 37 -22.72 19.01 18.26
C PHE A 37 -23.17 18.63 19.66
N THR A 38 -22.45 17.73 20.32
CA THR A 38 -22.79 17.23 21.66
C THR A 38 -21.51 17.07 22.48
N ILE A 39 -21.51 17.59 23.70
CA ILE A 39 -20.48 17.33 24.72
C ILE A 39 -21.15 16.67 25.91
N GLN A 40 -20.87 15.39 26.11
CA GLN A 40 -21.40 14.63 27.24
C GLN A 40 -20.79 15.10 28.56
N GLN A 41 -21.51 14.89 29.67
CA GLN A 41 -20.97 15.11 31.00
C GLN A 41 -19.69 14.27 31.19
N ASN A 42 -18.71 14.83 31.91
CA ASN A 42 -17.41 14.19 32.16
C ASN A 42 -16.54 13.93 30.91
N THR A 43 -16.83 14.55 29.76
CA THR A 43 -15.89 14.56 28.63
C THR A 43 -14.52 15.10 29.10
N PRO A 44 -13.40 14.38 28.86
CA PRO A 44 -12.08 14.83 29.24
C PRO A 44 -11.72 16.21 28.67
N GLY A 45 -10.83 16.92 29.36
CA GLY A 45 -10.27 18.17 28.83
C GLY A 45 -9.57 17.93 27.49
N ASN A 46 -9.67 18.91 26.58
CA ASN A 46 -9.00 18.89 25.28
C ASN A 46 -9.42 17.76 24.32
N THR A 47 -10.59 17.13 24.54
CA THR A 47 -11.16 16.18 23.55
C THR A 47 -11.31 16.82 22.18
N LEU A 48 -11.78 18.07 22.12
CA LEU A 48 -11.66 18.96 20.97
C LEU A 48 -11.04 20.27 21.45
N TYR A 49 -9.86 20.61 20.96
CA TYR A 49 -9.13 21.81 21.34
C TYR A 49 -8.87 22.69 20.11
N LEU A 50 -9.44 23.89 20.11
CA LEU A 50 -9.18 24.90 19.09
C LEU A 50 -8.11 25.85 19.62
N LYS A 51 -6.89 25.73 19.10
CA LYS A 51 -5.77 26.56 19.52
C LYS A 51 -5.85 27.94 18.84
N SER A 52 -5.42 28.99 19.54
CA SER A 52 -5.46 30.38 19.05
C SER A 52 -4.64 30.63 17.78
N ASP A 53 -3.64 29.77 17.50
CA ASP A 53 -2.88 29.77 16.25
C ASP A 53 -3.59 29.04 15.09
N GLY A 54 -4.85 28.65 15.28
CA GLY A 54 -5.72 28.03 14.28
C GLY A 54 -5.50 26.53 14.08
N LYS A 55 -4.82 25.85 15.00
CA LYS A 55 -4.67 24.39 14.99
C LYS A 55 -5.81 23.69 15.74
N VAL A 56 -6.12 22.46 15.36
CA VAL A 56 -7.12 21.62 16.01
C VAL A 56 -6.43 20.43 16.68
N GLY A 57 -6.63 20.27 17.98
CA GLY A 57 -6.23 19.10 18.76
C GLY A 57 -7.43 18.21 19.06
N ILE A 58 -7.28 16.90 18.89
CA ILE A 58 -8.21 15.88 19.40
C ILE A 58 -7.47 15.09 20.47
N GLY A 59 -7.91 15.21 21.73
CA GLY A 59 -7.22 14.61 22.88
C GLY A 59 -5.93 15.32 23.31
N THR A 60 -5.61 16.50 22.75
CA THR A 60 -4.38 17.25 23.07
C THR A 60 -4.59 18.77 23.02
N ALA A 61 -3.98 19.49 23.97
CA ALA A 61 -3.90 20.96 23.96
C ALA A 61 -2.70 21.50 23.17
N ASN A 62 -1.76 20.63 22.79
CA ASN A 62 -0.51 20.99 22.11
C ASN A 62 -0.42 20.34 20.72
N PRO A 63 -1.30 20.69 19.77
CA PRO A 63 -1.23 20.16 18.41
C PRO A 63 0.09 20.56 17.73
N ALA A 64 0.85 19.57 17.25
CA ALA A 64 2.10 19.76 16.51
C ALA A 64 1.87 20.20 15.05
N SER A 65 0.73 19.82 14.48
CA SER A 65 0.33 20.09 13.10
C SER A 65 -1.05 20.77 13.04
N LYS A 66 -1.53 21.11 11.84
CA LYS A 66 -2.84 21.80 11.66
C LYS A 66 -3.99 21.02 12.29
N LEU A 67 -3.95 19.70 12.18
CA LEU A 67 -4.74 18.74 12.95
C LEU A 67 -3.76 17.84 13.70
N SER A 68 -3.99 17.58 14.98
CA SER A 68 -3.25 16.58 15.75
C SER A 68 -4.21 15.77 16.59
N VAL A 69 -4.10 14.45 16.51
CA VAL A 69 -4.90 13.50 17.30
C VAL A 69 -3.95 12.79 18.25
N ALA A 70 -4.21 12.89 19.56
CA ALA A 70 -3.53 12.12 20.59
C ALA A 70 -4.38 10.87 20.88
N GLY A 71 -4.18 9.85 20.06
CA GLY A 71 -4.99 8.65 20.02
C GLY A 71 -5.08 8.10 18.60
N ASP A 72 -5.84 7.04 18.43
CA ASP A 72 -6.03 6.42 17.12
C ASP A 72 -7.08 7.18 16.29
N ILE A 73 -6.91 7.18 14.97
CA ILE A 73 -7.90 7.70 14.04
C ILE A 73 -8.62 6.51 13.40
N ASP A 74 -9.92 6.37 13.69
CA ASP A 74 -10.80 5.46 12.99
C ASP A 74 -11.58 6.22 11.90
N ILE A 75 -11.31 5.88 10.64
CA ILE A 75 -12.07 6.36 9.50
C ILE A 75 -13.06 5.25 9.11
N ASN A 76 -14.29 5.36 9.66
CA ASN A 76 -15.40 4.41 9.51
C ASN A 76 -15.36 3.56 8.23
N GLY A 77 -15.50 2.23 8.41
CA GLY A 77 -15.52 1.21 7.35
C GLY A 77 -14.22 0.41 7.20
N SER A 78 -13.38 0.35 8.24
CA SER A 78 -12.07 -0.33 8.22
C SER A 78 -11.11 0.15 7.13
N ARG A 79 -11.34 1.34 6.54
CA ARG A 79 -10.61 1.76 5.33
C ARG A 79 -9.21 2.26 5.62
N LEU A 80 -9.03 3.04 6.69
CA LEU A 80 -7.74 3.60 7.06
C LEU A 80 -7.65 3.76 8.59
N HIS A 81 -6.64 3.12 9.17
CA HIS A 81 -6.25 3.19 10.56
C HIS A 81 -4.87 3.85 10.65
N VAL A 82 -4.72 4.86 11.50
CA VAL A 82 -3.42 5.47 11.85
C VAL A 82 -3.25 5.34 13.35
N GLY A 83 -2.35 4.44 13.76
CA GLY A 83 -2.08 4.12 15.15
C GLY A 83 -1.08 5.10 15.78
N THR A 84 -1.20 5.27 17.10
CA THR A 84 -0.21 6.05 17.88
C THR A 84 1.19 5.44 17.90
N ASP A 85 1.33 4.16 17.53
CA ASP A 85 2.61 3.45 17.36
C ASP A 85 3.28 3.71 15.99
N GLY A 86 2.67 4.55 15.16
CA GLY A 86 3.17 4.93 13.84
C GLY A 86 2.82 3.93 12.73
N LYS A 87 2.01 2.90 13.01
CA LYS A 87 1.55 1.97 11.99
C LYS A 87 0.34 2.49 11.24
N ILE A 88 0.23 2.09 9.98
CA ILE A 88 -0.87 2.39 9.09
C ILE A 88 -1.54 1.07 8.67
N GLY A 89 -2.83 0.95 8.95
CA GLY A 89 -3.66 -0.17 8.50
C GLY A 89 -4.63 0.27 7.41
N ILE A 90 -4.74 -0.48 6.31
CA ILE A 90 -5.77 -0.31 5.27
C ILE A 90 -6.54 -1.63 5.18
N GLY A 91 -7.82 -1.63 5.52
CA GLY A 91 -8.63 -2.85 5.63
C GLY A 91 -8.40 -3.67 6.91
N THR A 92 -7.58 -3.17 7.84
CA THR A 92 -7.36 -3.74 9.19
C THR A 92 -7.22 -2.61 10.21
N ASN A 93 -7.70 -2.84 11.43
CA ASN A 93 -7.49 -1.97 12.60
C ASN A 93 -6.39 -2.49 13.55
N SER A 94 -5.73 -3.60 13.19
CA SER A 94 -4.68 -4.25 13.99
C SER A 94 -3.46 -4.57 13.10
N PRO A 95 -2.74 -3.56 12.59
CA PRO A 95 -1.63 -3.76 11.67
C PRO A 95 -0.44 -4.49 12.33
N ASN A 96 0.04 -5.55 11.68
CA ASN A 96 1.21 -6.31 12.13
C ASN A 96 2.53 -5.61 11.75
N TYR A 97 2.53 -4.84 10.65
CA TYR A 97 3.68 -4.12 10.12
C TYR A 97 3.41 -2.60 10.10
N PHE A 98 4.45 -1.79 9.82
CA PHE A 98 4.29 -0.33 9.71
C PHE A 98 3.28 0.10 8.64
N LEU A 99 3.19 -0.66 7.55
CA LEU A 99 2.10 -0.57 6.59
C LEU A 99 1.53 -1.98 6.43
N ASP A 100 0.30 -2.16 6.87
CA ASP A 100 -0.45 -3.41 6.71
C ASP A 100 -1.68 -3.12 5.85
N ILE A 101 -1.78 -3.82 4.72
CA ILE A 101 -2.89 -3.69 3.80
C ILE A 101 -3.52 -5.06 3.68
N SER A 102 -4.76 -5.19 4.14
CA SER A 102 -5.50 -6.44 4.14
C SER A 102 -6.84 -6.25 3.46
N HIS A 103 -7.27 -7.24 2.68
CA HIS A 103 -8.58 -7.21 2.04
C HIS A 103 -9.25 -8.59 2.13
N GLU A 104 -10.57 -8.62 2.29
CA GLU A 104 -11.33 -9.84 2.57
C GLU A 104 -11.92 -10.52 1.31
N ILE A 105 -11.95 -9.84 0.15
CA ILE A 105 -12.53 -10.38 -1.09
C ILE A 105 -11.43 -10.83 -2.07
N GLN A 106 -11.60 -12.03 -2.63
CA GLN A 106 -10.56 -12.85 -3.26
C GLN A 106 -10.12 -12.44 -4.69
N SER A 107 -10.51 -11.26 -5.21
CA SER A 107 -10.32 -10.94 -6.64
C SER A 107 -9.74 -9.57 -6.97
N ASP A 108 -9.35 -8.77 -5.97
CA ASP A 108 -8.74 -7.45 -6.20
C ASP A 108 -7.27 -7.42 -5.78
N PHE A 109 -6.49 -6.56 -6.46
CA PHE A 109 -5.15 -6.21 -6.00
C PHE A 109 -5.25 -5.53 -4.63
N VAL A 110 -4.50 -6.05 -3.66
CA VAL A 110 -4.45 -5.47 -2.30
C VAL A 110 -3.80 -4.07 -2.32
N ALA A 111 -2.89 -3.81 -3.27
CA ALA A 111 -2.33 -2.49 -3.52
C ALA A 111 -1.85 -2.35 -4.99
N SER A 112 -2.05 -1.18 -5.59
CA SER A 112 -1.36 -0.76 -6.82
C SER A 112 -0.37 0.36 -6.50
N ILE A 113 0.84 0.27 -7.04
CA ILE A 113 1.87 1.32 -6.95
C ILE A 113 2.34 1.63 -8.37
N GLU A 114 1.87 2.75 -8.91
CA GLU A 114 2.18 3.19 -10.27
C GLU A 114 2.91 4.53 -10.24
N ASN A 115 4.02 4.62 -10.98
CA ASN A 115 4.72 5.86 -11.23
C ASN A 115 4.42 6.31 -12.67
N SER A 116 3.46 7.21 -12.83
CA SER A 116 3.10 7.79 -14.13
C SER A 116 3.76 9.15 -14.31
N VAL A 117 4.54 9.32 -15.39
CA VAL A 117 5.11 10.62 -15.75
C VAL A 117 4.86 10.94 -17.22
N LEU A 118 4.26 12.10 -17.48
CA LEU A 118 4.34 12.82 -18.74
C LEU A 118 4.96 14.19 -18.43
N PRO A 119 6.15 14.58 -18.95
CA PRO A 119 7.11 13.86 -19.81
C PRO A 119 8.20 13.09 -19.03
N PRO A 120 9.03 12.23 -19.69
CA PRO A 120 9.90 11.28 -19.00
C PRO A 120 11.15 11.94 -18.37
N ILE A 121 11.25 11.84 -17.05
CA ILE A 121 12.52 11.86 -16.29
C ILE A 121 12.79 10.43 -15.79
N PRO A 122 14.04 10.03 -15.46
CA PRO A 122 14.31 8.69 -14.94
C PRO A 122 13.54 8.49 -13.61
N SER A 123 12.39 7.85 -13.72
CA SER A 123 11.45 7.62 -12.62
C SER A 123 11.51 6.15 -12.26
N ASN A 124 12.12 5.86 -11.11
CA ASN A 124 12.08 4.52 -10.53
C ASN A 124 10.63 4.25 -10.07
N GLY A 125 10.02 3.14 -10.51
CA GLY A 125 8.62 2.81 -10.20
C GLY A 125 8.39 2.52 -8.71
N LEU A 126 9.05 1.49 -8.19
CA LEU A 126 9.03 1.11 -6.78
C LEU A 126 10.46 0.77 -6.34
N LEU A 127 11.05 1.57 -5.44
CA LEU A 127 12.32 1.22 -4.79
C LEU A 127 12.03 0.57 -3.43
N ILE A 128 12.38 -0.71 -3.30
CA ILE A 128 12.42 -1.40 -2.00
C ILE A 128 13.87 -1.45 -1.55
N ARG A 129 14.26 -0.56 -0.62
CA ARG A 129 15.61 -0.56 -0.03
C ARG A 129 15.61 -1.36 1.26
N LEU A 130 16.51 -2.33 1.33
CA LEU A 130 16.76 -3.10 2.55
C LEU A 130 18.09 -2.59 3.14
N SER A 131 18.04 -2.08 4.37
CA SER A 131 19.16 -1.37 5.00
C SER A 131 20.10 -2.28 5.80
N SER A 132 19.77 -3.57 5.93
CA SER A 132 20.52 -4.54 6.72
C SER A 132 21.07 -5.67 5.84
N ALA A 133 22.11 -6.35 6.32
CA ALA A 133 22.84 -7.39 5.58
C ALA A 133 21.98 -8.58 5.09
N ASN A 134 20.74 -8.71 5.57
CA ASN A 134 19.85 -9.84 5.31
C ASN A 134 18.47 -9.41 4.80
N GLY A 135 18.40 -8.32 4.04
CA GLY A 135 17.16 -7.93 3.38
C GLY A 135 16.66 -8.99 2.40
N ILE A 136 15.44 -9.48 2.60
CA ILE A 136 14.76 -10.38 1.65
C ILE A 136 13.46 -9.71 1.19
N ILE A 137 13.25 -9.62 -0.12
CA ILE A 137 11.91 -9.40 -0.69
C ILE A 137 11.26 -10.77 -0.78
N GLN A 138 10.25 -11.01 0.04
CA GLN A 138 9.53 -12.29 0.05
C GLN A 138 8.20 -12.13 -0.69
N ALA A 139 8.04 -12.89 -1.78
CA ALA A 139 6.76 -13.11 -2.42
C ALA A 139 6.31 -14.53 -2.07
N TRP A 140 5.11 -14.68 -1.52
CA TRP A 140 4.53 -15.96 -1.12
C TRP A 140 3.21 -16.15 -1.86
N HIS A 141 2.92 -17.38 -2.27
CA HIS A 141 1.64 -17.79 -2.81
C HIS A 141 1.17 -19.05 -2.08
N SER A 142 -0.13 -19.16 -1.81
CA SER A 142 -0.75 -20.39 -1.31
C SER A 142 -1.59 -21.00 -2.43
N GLY A 143 -1.04 -21.95 -3.18
CA GLY A 143 -1.73 -22.63 -4.30
C GLY A 143 -0.80 -23.00 -5.45
N SER A 144 -1.33 -23.44 -6.59
CA SER A 144 -0.55 -23.92 -7.75
C SER A 144 -0.03 -22.82 -8.69
N ASN A 145 0.23 -21.61 -8.18
CA ASN A 145 0.40 -20.41 -9.01
C ASN A 145 1.82 -19.83 -9.01
N GLU A 146 2.08 -18.95 -9.97
CA GLU A 146 3.30 -18.18 -10.14
C GLU A 146 3.54 -17.22 -8.95
N VAL A 147 4.75 -17.25 -8.37
CA VAL A 147 5.13 -16.46 -7.18
C VAL A 147 5.50 -15.02 -7.55
N MET A 148 6.09 -14.83 -8.72
CA MET A 148 6.57 -13.55 -9.23
C MET A 148 6.59 -13.62 -10.76
N ARG A 149 5.80 -12.75 -11.40
CA ARG A 149 5.80 -12.57 -12.86
C ARG A 149 6.55 -11.31 -13.22
N VAL A 150 7.45 -11.40 -14.20
CA VAL A 150 8.09 -10.24 -14.83
C VAL A 150 7.75 -10.26 -16.31
N GLU A 151 6.85 -9.39 -16.73
CA GLU A 151 6.48 -9.21 -18.14
C GLU A 151 7.30 -8.06 -18.74
N THR A 152 7.83 -8.22 -19.96
CA THR A 152 8.44 -7.12 -20.72
C THR A 152 7.96 -7.11 -22.16
N ASN A 153 7.99 -5.94 -22.81
CA ASN A 153 8.02 -5.89 -24.27
C ASN A 153 9.45 -6.21 -24.77
N ALA A 154 9.56 -6.71 -26.00
CA ALA A 154 10.53 -7.71 -26.46
C ALA A 154 12.02 -7.29 -26.63
N THR A 155 12.59 -6.37 -25.84
CA THR A 155 13.94 -5.83 -26.16
C THR A 155 14.98 -5.71 -25.03
N ASN A 156 14.72 -6.14 -23.79
CA ASN A 156 15.70 -6.05 -22.69
C ASN A 156 15.69 -7.26 -21.74
N HIS A 157 16.80 -7.44 -20.99
CA HIS A 157 16.90 -8.41 -19.89
C HIS A 157 15.79 -8.17 -18.87
N GLN A 158 14.94 -9.17 -18.64
CA GLN A 158 13.80 -9.09 -17.71
C GLN A 158 14.27 -9.14 -16.25
N MET A 159 15.36 -9.85 -15.99
CA MET A 159 16.03 -9.92 -14.69
C MET A 159 17.54 -9.96 -14.91
N ILE A 160 18.29 -9.21 -14.11
CA ILE A 160 19.76 -9.29 -14.06
C ILE A 160 20.13 -9.85 -12.68
N LEU A 161 20.84 -10.98 -12.67
CA LEU A 161 21.43 -11.55 -11.47
C LEU A 161 22.95 -11.41 -11.55
N ASP A 162 23.50 -10.51 -10.75
CA ASP A 162 24.94 -10.39 -10.55
C ASP A 162 25.36 -11.23 -9.33
N GLY A 163 25.50 -12.55 -9.52
CA GLY A 163 25.81 -13.49 -8.45
C GLY A 163 25.40 -14.94 -8.71
N THR A 164 25.42 -15.76 -7.66
CA THR A 164 25.08 -17.20 -7.75
C THR A 164 23.61 -17.45 -7.45
N MET A 165 22.92 -18.16 -8.34
CA MET A 165 21.59 -18.71 -8.07
C MET A 165 21.72 -20.12 -7.48
N LYS A 166 21.06 -20.37 -6.35
CA LYS A 166 20.85 -21.73 -5.83
C LYS A 166 19.42 -22.14 -6.12
N THR A 167 19.25 -23.13 -6.99
CA THR A 167 17.96 -23.69 -7.33
C THR A 167 18.08 -25.20 -7.50
N LYS A 168 16.94 -25.90 -7.40
CA LYS A 168 16.87 -27.33 -7.72
C LYS A 168 16.83 -27.57 -9.21
N GLU A 169 16.18 -26.69 -9.97
CA GLU A 169 16.00 -26.81 -11.40
C GLU A 169 15.94 -25.42 -12.03
N VAL A 170 16.52 -25.30 -13.22
CA VAL A 170 16.32 -24.17 -14.14
C VAL A 170 15.88 -24.77 -15.46
N ILE A 171 14.68 -24.41 -15.90
CA ILE A 171 14.20 -24.73 -17.24
C ILE A 171 14.48 -23.51 -18.11
N VAL A 172 15.25 -23.70 -19.18
CA VAL A 172 15.49 -22.66 -20.18
C VAL A 172 14.80 -23.12 -21.46
N ASP A 173 13.68 -22.47 -21.79
CA ASP A 173 12.98 -22.70 -23.04
C ASP A 173 13.55 -21.75 -24.09
N GLN A 174 14.43 -22.27 -24.95
CA GLN A 174 14.96 -21.52 -26.08
C GLN A 174 14.32 -22.07 -27.35
N ASP A 175 13.70 -21.19 -28.14
CA ASP A 175 13.07 -21.54 -29.42
C ASP A 175 14.03 -22.21 -30.42
N VAL A 176 15.34 -22.16 -30.18
CA VAL A 176 16.36 -22.75 -31.05
C VAL A 176 17.47 -23.38 -30.20
N TRP A 177 17.48 -24.71 -30.12
CA TRP A 177 18.68 -25.45 -29.77
C TRP A 177 19.33 -25.99 -31.06
N SER A 178 20.66 -25.85 -31.19
CA SER A 178 21.38 -26.21 -32.41
C SER A 178 21.59 -27.73 -32.50
N ASP A 179 20.56 -28.45 -32.93
CA ASP A 179 20.57 -29.92 -33.06
C ASP A 179 20.81 -30.43 -34.49
N PHE A 180 21.31 -29.56 -35.37
CA PHE A 180 21.48 -29.87 -36.80
C PHE A 180 22.38 -31.09 -37.04
N VAL A 181 23.29 -31.40 -36.11
CA VAL A 181 24.25 -32.52 -36.23
C VAL A 181 23.64 -33.90 -36.01
N PHE A 182 22.38 -33.98 -35.57
CA PHE A 182 21.67 -35.25 -35.31
C PHE A 182 20.58 -35.56 -36.34
N GLN A 183 20.44 -34.75 -37.39
CA GLN A 183 19.56 -35.06 -38.51
C GLN A 183 20.19 -36.15 -39.41
N ASP A 184 19.38 -37.06 -39.94
CA ASP A 184 19.83 -38.20 -40.75
C ASP A 184 20.58 -37.77 -42.04
N ASP A 185 20.34 -36.55 -42.52
CA ASP A 185 20.96 -35.94 -43.69
C ASP A 185 22.14 -35.01 -43.35
N TYR A 186 22.56 -34.95 -42.09
CA TYR A 186 23.72 -34.16 -41.71
C TYR A 186 25.02 -34.75 -42.28
N ALA A 187 25.63 -34.01 -43.21
CA ALA A 187 26.90 -34.38 -43.81
C ALA A 187 28.05 -34.17 -42.83
N LEU A 188 28.44 -35.24 -42.11
CA LEU A 188 29.59 -35.26 -41.22
C LEU A 188 30.87 -34.79 -41.95
N PRO A 189 31.49 -33.66 -41.54
CA PRO A 189 32.75 -33.20 -42.11
C PRO A 189 33.87 -34.20 -41.84
N SER A 190 34.91 -34.22 -42.70
CA SER A 190 36.09 -35.02 -42.42
C SER A 190 36.83 -34.51 -41.19
N LEU A 191 37.58 -35.38 -40.51
CA LEU A 191 38.37 -34.98 -39.34
C LEU A 191 39.31 -33.78 -39.62
N ASP A 192 39.88 -33.70 -40.82
CA ASP A 192 40.73 -32.58 -41.25
C ASP A 192 39.95 -31.25 -41.41
N GLN A 193 38.67 -31.33 -41.76
CA GLN A 193 37.79 -30.17 -41.84
C GLN A 193 37.35 -29.72 -40.45
N VAL A 194 36.99 -30.68 -39.58
CA VAL A 194 36.67 -30.42 -38.18
C VAL A 194 37.86 -29.79 -37.45
N GLU A 195 39.07 -30.33 -37.63
CA GLU A 195 40.28 -29.81 -36.99
C GLU A 195 40.56 -28.36 -37.41
N ARG A 196 40.42 -28.05 -38.71
CA ARG A 196 40.55 -26.67 -39.21
C ARG A 196 39.48 -25.77 -38.62
N HIS A 197 38.23 -26.20 -38.61
CA HIS A 197 37.12 -25.41 -38.07
C HIS A 197 37.31 -25.09 -36.58
N ILE A 198 37.75 -26.04 -35.77
CA ILE A 198 38.04 -25.82 -34.34
C ILE A 198 39.23 -24.85 -34.17
N LYS A 199 40.28 -24.99 -34.97
CA LYS A 199 41.45 -24.10 -34.92
C LYS A 199 41.06 -22.66 -35.22
N ASP A 200 40.18 -22.45 -36.21
CA ASP A 200 39.79 -21.13 -36.69
C ASP A 200 38.69 -20.49 -35.83
N ASN A 201 37.65 -21.23 -35.44
CA ASN A 201 36.43 -20.68 -34.82
C ASN A 201 36.28 -20.98 -33.32
N LYS A 202 37.13 -21.82 -32.73
CA LYS A 202 37.12 -22.20 -31.30
C LYS A 202 35.83 -22.87 -30.81
N HIS A 203 35.04 -23.46 -31.71
CA HIS A 203 33.90 -24.33 -31.39
C HIS A 203 33.78 -25.46 -32.43
N LEU A 204 32.87 -26.42 -32.19
CA LEU A 204 32.54 -27.49 -33.15
C LEU A 204 31.70 -26.94 -34.33
N PRO A 205 31.88 -27.48 -35.55
CA PRO A 205 31.09 -27.09 -36.72
C PRO A 205 29.62 -27.49 -36.63
#